data_AF-A0AAW0AE18-F1
#
_entry.id   AF-A0AAW0AE18-F1
#
_cell.length_a   1.000
_cell.length_b   1.000
_cell.length_c   1.000
_cell.angle_alpha   90.00
_cell.angle_beta   90.00
_cell.angle_gamma   90.00
#
_symmetry.space_group_name_H-M   'P 1'
#
loop_
_entity.id
_entity.type
_entity.pdbx_description
1 polymer ?
#
loop_
_entity_poly.entity_id
_entity_poly.type
_entity_poly.pdbx_seq_one_letter_code
_entity_poly.pdbx_strand_id
1 'polypeptide(L)' 'TPALVRRKDGFVLFDPMTHTVGGNSGIGDFGLEGINSFIQDHSCGDVCNRLALD' A
#
# COMPACT_ATOMS: atom_id res chain seq x y z
N THR A 1 -11.32 14.49 31.86
CA THR A 1 -9.89 14.58 31.46
C THR A 1 -9.63 13.52 30.42
N PRO A 2 -9.01 13.80 29.26
CA PRO A 2 -8.73 12.77 28.27
C PRO A 2 -7.65 11.81 28.79
N ALA A 3 -7.77 10.52 28.45
CA ALA A 3 -6.86 9.48 28.90
C ALA A 3 -5.55 9.48 28.09
N LEU A 4 -4.43 9.20 28.77
CA LEU A 4 -3.11 9.07 28.16
C LEU A 4 -3.01 7.73 27.41
N VAL A 5 -3.01 7.74 26.08
CA VAL A 5 -2.78 6.52 25.28
C VAL A 5 -1.30 6.13 25.39
N ARG A 6 -1.04 4.96 25.96
CA ARG A 6 0.32 4.42 26.26
C ARG A 6 0.85 3.42 25.22
N ARG A 7 0.26 3.36 24.02
CA ARG A 7 0.75 2.51 22.92
C ARG A 7 1.29 3.41 21.80
N LYS A 8 2.37 2.99 21.14
CA LYS A 8 2.77 3.59 19.85
C LYS A 8 1.60 3.40 18.89
N ASP A 9 1.08 4.49 18.35
CA ASP A 9 0.15 4.43 17.24
C ASP A 9 0.86 3.73 16.08
N GLY A 10 0.26 2.66 15.57
CA GLY A 10 0.85 1.82 14.55
C GLY A 10 -0.21 0.97 13.88
N PHE A 11 0.02 0.65 12.61
CA PHE A 11 -0.86 -0.20 11.84
C PHE A 11 -0.37 -1.65 11.90
N VAL A 12 -1.25 -2.57 12.28
CA VAL A 12 -1.02 -4.01 12.10
C VAL A 12 -1.70 -4.40 10.80
N LEU A 13 -0.90 -4.72 9.79
CA LEU A 13 -1.39 -5.20 8.49
C LEU A 13 -1.38 -6.74 8.48
N PHE A 14 -2.39 -7.35 7.87
CA PHE A 14 -2.51 -8.79 7.70
C PHE A 14 -2.99 -9.11 6.28
N ASP A 15 -2.51 -10.23 5.74
CA ASP A 15 -2.83 -10.75 4.39
C ASP A 15 -2.64 -9.75 3.24
N PRO A 16 -1.40 -9.28 2.99
CA PRO A 16 -1.14 -8.38 1.88
C PRO A 16 -1.34 -9.09 0.54
N MET A 17 -1.97 -8.39 -0.39
CA MET A 17 -2.01 -8.79 -1.80
C MET A 17 -0.82 -8.17 -2.54
N THR A 18 -0.28 -8.89 -3.52
CA THR A 18 0.79 -8.39 -4.39
C THR A 18 0.41 -8.58 -5.84
N HIS A 19 0.86 -7.66 -6.70
CA HIS A 19 0.75 -7.80 -8.14
C HIS A 19 2.13 -7.88 -8.76
N THR A 20 2.32 -8.74 -9.75
CA THR A 20 3.59 -8.90 -10.46
C THR A 20 3.37 -8.73 -11.96
N VAL A 21 4.39 -8.30 -12.70
CA VAL A 21 4.26 -8.19 -14.17
C VAL A 21 3.83 -9.52 -14.82
N GLY A 22 4.25 -10.65 -14.24
CA GLY A 22 3.94 -11.99 -14.74
C GLY A 22 2.67 -12.64 -14.17
N GLY A 23 1.96 -11.99 -13.25
CA GLY A 23 0.76 -12.58 -12.62
C GLY A 23 1.05 -13.82 -11.77
N ASN A 24 2.23 -13.91 -11.14
CA ASN A 24 2.73 -15.14 -10.51
C ASN A 24 2.86 -15.09 -8.98
N SER A 25 2.23 -14.14 -8.27
CA SER A 25 2.27 -14.09 -6.80
C SER A 25 1.09 -14.78 -6.09
N GLY A 26 0.07 -15.25 -6.81
CA GLY A 26 -1.04 -16.02 -6.25
C GLY A 26 -2.40 -15.69 -6.87
N ILE A 27 -3.48 -16.17 -6.25
CA ILE A 27 -4.85 -16.02 -6.77
C ILE A 27 -5.33 -14.56 -6.83
N GLY A 28 -4.77 -13.69 -5.98
CA GLY A 28 -5.05 -12.26 -5.97
C GLY A 28 -4.15 -11.44 -6.90
N ASP A 29 -3.30 -12.07 -7.71
CA ASP A 29 -2.42 -11.36 -8.64
C ASP A 29 -3.13 -11.04 -9.96
N PHE A 30 -3.63 -9.81 -10.09
CA PHE A 30 -4.22 -9.30 -11.33
C PHE A 30 -3.17 -8.77 -12.33
N GLY A 31 -1.89 -9.03 -12.08
CA GLY A 31 -0.81 -8.71 -13.00
C GLY A 31 -0.68 -7.22 -13.30
N LEU A 32 -0.38 -6.91 -14.58
CA LEU A 32 -0.32 -5.54 -15.07
C LEU A 32 -1.64 -4.78 -14.93
N GLU A 33 -2.80 -5.45 -14.99
CA GLU A 33 -4.09 -4.81 -14.80
C GLU A 33 -4.23 -4.26 -13.37
N GLY A 34 -3.88 -5.07 -12.37
CA GLY A 34 -3.88 -4.63 -10.97
C GLY A 34 -2.86 -3.53 -10.67
N ILE A 35 -1.68 -3.57 -11.31
CA ILE A 35 -0.69 -2.49 -11.19
C ILE A 35 -1.23 -1.19 -11.80
N ASN A 36 -1.84 -1.25 -12.98
CA ASN A 36 -2.36 -0.07 -13.66
C ASN A 36 -3.55 0.54 -12.92
N SER A 37 -4.43 -0.26 -12.30
CA SER A 37 -5.52 0.28 -11.48
C SER A 37 -4.99 1.02 -10.25
N PHE A 38 -3.95 0.49 -9.59
CA PHE A 38 -3.27 1.21 -8.51
C PHE A 38 -2.70 2.54 -9.00
N ILE A 39 -2.00 2.57 -10.13
CA ILE A 39 -1.43 3.81 -10.67
C ILE A 39 -2.52 4.83 -11.04
N GLN A 40 -3.63 4.37 -11.60
CA GLN A 40 -4.74 5.25 -11.98
C GLN A 40 -5.39 5.93 -10.77
N ASP A 41 -5.53 5.21 -9.66
CA ASP A 41 -6.22 5.70 -8.46
C ASP A 41 -5.25 6.36 -7.45
N HIS A 42 -3.95 6.14 -7.57
CA HIS A 42 -2.95 6.68 -6.67
C HIS A 42 -2.71 8.17 -6.89
N SER A 43 -2.65 8.93 -5.79
CA SER A 43 -2.14 10.30 -5.77
C SER A 43 -1.02 10.40 -4.74
N CYS A 44 0.15 10.86 -5.18
CA CYS A 44 1.32 11.01 -4.32
C CYS A 44 1.04 12.00 -3.17
N GLY A 45 1.16 11.51 -1.93
CA GLY A 45 1.13 12.34 -0.73
C GLY A 45 2.52 12.75 -0.24
N ASP A 46 2.59 13.39 0.93
CA ASP A 46 3.84 13.88 1.53
C ASP A 46 4.91 12.79 1.69
N VAL A 47 4.50 11.55 1.95
CA VAL A 47 5.44 10.43 2.11
C VAL A 47 6.11 10.09 0.77
N CYS A 48 5.36 10.00 -0.33
CA CYS A 48 5.92 9.74 -1.66
C CYS A 48 6.91 10.84 -2.06
N ASN A 49 6.52 12.11 -1.84
CA ASN A 49 7.34 13.27 -2.17
C ASN A 49 8.66 13.30 -1.37
N ARG A 50 8.60 13.00 -0.08
CA ARG A 50 9.78 12.95 0.79
C ARG A 50 10.71 11.78 0.47
N LEU A 51 10.17 10.72 -0.11
CA LEU A 51 10.94 9.57 -0.59
C LEU A 51 11.44 9.77 -2.02
N ALA A 52 11.10 10.89 -2.68
CA ALA A 52 11.45 11.19 -4.06
C ALA A 52 11.09 10.03 -5.02
N LEU A 53 9.87 9.52 -4.89
CA LEU A 53 9.32 8.51 -5.80
C LEU A 53 8.75 9.20 -7.05
N ASP A 54 9.12 8.66 -8.21
CA ASP A 54 8.71 9.11 -9.55
C ASP A 54 7.27 8.69 -9.89
#